data_AF-A0A842W5C3-F1
#
_entry.id   AF-A0A842W5C3-F1
#
_cell.length_a   1.000
_cell.length_b   1.000
_cell.length_c   1.000
_cell.angle_alpha   90.00
_cell.angle_beta   90.00
_cell.angle_gamma   90.00
#
_symmetry.space_group_name_H-M   'P 1'
#
loop_
_entity.id
_entity.type
_entity.pdbx_description
1 polymer ?
#
loop_
_entity_poly.entity_id
_entity_poly.type
_entity_poly.pdbx_seq_one_letter_code
_entity_poly.pdbx_strand_id
1 'polypeptide(L)'
;MEELTPFEQFLGLLGYLKIGTSVEIPWLGIILLVTSCVLLILLYRLISRKISMEISRHGESPNFYNTIKFFLRVIILIVIVILTVVFLRINHEYVLIISGIFVTAITFASMKSINNFIVGIYLSITRPFSIGDYVDINGVEGIITEININHIHIKHRDASSSILPNMACLGAKIENFTISTNWYSRHISELNQAIENNSMQLAKKESSQLRLLNQKLREERNEMVSILKEVKAVQESFIKRKEAEEKEKQELKEEKRKERAKRKTDKINERAIDIFGTKVVKDDGKEKVKKAIQNKAKPVKSFDLPIRSIYTEEEKIVRYTFRVDLARDPKHNDQLLTQLCEEWTDEFEVTPRWYICEVGSMITYEIVILTPDPYDIIHFYDEFLEDLYQAMYSKN
;
A
#
# COMPACT_ATOMS: atom_id res chain seq x y z
N MET A 1 -43.41 -35.12 -29.88
CA MET A 1 -42.64 -36.05 -29.04
C MET A 1 -41.20 -35.86 -29.44
N GLU A 2 -40.36 -35.26 -28.60
CA GLU A 2 -38.92 -35.22 -28.85
C GLU A 2 -38.43 -36.67 -28.95
N GLU A 3 -37.83 -37.03 -30.09
CA GLU A 3 -37.17 -38.32 -30.22
C GLU A 3 -36.03 -38.38 -29.19
N LEU A 4 -36.09 -39.36 -28.28
CA LEU A 4 -35.00 -39.58 -27.34
C LEU A 4 -33.73 -39.89 -28.12
N THR A 5 -32.65 -39.16 -27.83
CA THR A 5 -31.35 -39.42 -28.43
C THR A 5 -30.90 -40.87 -28.18
N PRO A 6 -30.05 -41.47 -29.03
CA PRO A 6 -29.55 -42.83 -28.81
C PRO A 6 -28.92 -43.04 -27.43
N PHE A 7 -28.30 -41.99 -26.88
CA PHE A 7 -27.73 -42.01 -25.53
C PHE A 7 -28.83 -42.07 -24.44
N GLU A 8 -29.92 -41.33 -24.63
CA GLU A 8 -31.04 -41.33 -23.69
C GLU A 8 -31.81 -42.65 -23.68
N GLN A 9 -31.91 -43.30 -24.84
CA GLN A 9 -32.43 -44.66 -24.94
C GLN A 9 -31.52 -45.67 -24.21
N PHE A 10 -30.19 -45.51 -24.34
CA PHE A 10 -29.22 -46.34 -23.61
C PHE A 10 -29.32 -46.18 -22.09
N LEU A 11 -29.49 -44.96 -21.58
CA LEU A 11 -29.68 -44.73 -20.14
C LEU A 11 -30.94 -45.42 -19.60
N GLY A 12 -32.00 -45.50 -20.40
CA GLY A 12 -33.26 -46.16 -20.05
C GLY A 12 -33.23 -47.69 -20.03
N LEU A 13 -32.13 -48.33 -20.41
CA LEU A 13 -32.07 -49.78 -20.66
C LEU A 13 -32.33 -50.65 -19.41
N LEU A 14 -31.98 -50.15 -18.22
CA LEU A 14 -32.24 -50.81 -16.94
C LEU A 14 -33.56 -50.37 -16.29
N GLY A 15 -34.39 -49.61 -17.01
CA GLY A 15 -35.62 -49.02 -16.50
C GLY A 15 -35.41 -47.73 -15.71
N TYR A 16 -36.52 -47.21 -15.18
CA TYR A 16 -36.59 -45.89 -14.56
C TYR A 16 -37.10 -45.99 -13.13
N LEU A 17 -36.47 -45.22 -12.25
CA LEU A 17 -36.99 -44.87 -10.94
C LEU A 17 -38.02 -43.75 -11.13
N LYS A 18 -39.28 -44.04 -10.82
CA LYS A 18 -40.35 -43.03 -10.85
C LYS A 18 -40.45 -42.36 -9.49
N ILE A 19 -40.30 -41.04 -9.45
CA ILE A 19 -40.51 -40.22 -8.26
C ILE A 19 -41.73 -39.33 -8.53
N GLY A 20 -42.88 -39.69 -7.95
CA GLY A 20 -44.15 -39.06 -8.28
C GLY A 20 -44.65 -39.42 -9.68
N THR A 21 -45.45 -38.54 -10.30
CA THR A 21 -46.07 -38.78 -11.61
C THR A 21 -45.29 -38.20 -12.79
N SER A 22 -44.30 -37.34 -12.55
CA SER A 22 -43.65 -36.53 -13.58
C SER A 22 -42.14 -36.69 -13.70
N VAL A 23 -41.47 -37.34 -12.73
CA VAL A 23 -40.01 -37.47 -12.72
C VAL A 23 -39.62 -38.94 -12.90
N GLU A 24 -38.94 -39.23 -14.01
CA GLU A 24 -38.41 -40.55 -14.34
C GLU A 24 -36.89 -40.49 -14.43
N ILE A 25 -36.19 -41.14 -13.49
CA ILE A 25 -34.72 -41.14 -13.44
C ILE A 25 -34.20 -42.50 -13.89
N PRO A 26 -33.32 -42.58 -14.90
CA PRO A 26 -32.77 -43.86 -15.36
C PRO A 26 -31.83 -44.48 -14.32
N TRP A 27 -32.01 -45.77 -14.00
CA TRP A 27 -31.12 -46.48 -13.06
C TRP A 27 -29.68 -46.54 -13.56
N LEU A 28 -29.49 -46.73 -14.86
CA LEU A 28 -28.16 -46.74 -15.48
C LEU A 28 -27.47 -45.37 -15.34
N GLY A 29 -28.22 -44.27 -15.41
CA GLY A 29 -27.72 -42.93 -15.14
C GLY A 29 -27.20 -42.77 -13.71
N ILE A 30 -27.91 -43.29 -12.72
CA ILE A 30 -27.46 -43.27 -11.31
C ILE A 30 -26.16 -44.07 -11.14
N ILE A 31 -26.07 -45.25 -11.74
CA ILE A 31 -24.86 -46.10 -11.67
C ILE A 31 -23.67 -45.41 -12.33
N LEU A 32 -23.86 -44.81 -13.51
CA LEU A 32 -22.81 -44.05 -14.21
C LEU A 32 -22.38 -42.81 -13.42
N LEU A 33 -23.32 -42.14 -12.75
CA LEU A 33 -23.01 -40.99 -11.90
C LEU A 33 -22.17 -41.40 -10.69
N VAL A 34 -22.59 -42.45 -9.97
CA VAL A 34 -21.87 -42.96 -8.79
C VAL A 34 -20.47 -43.43 -9.18
N THR A 35 -20.33 -44.20 -10.26
CA THR A 35 -19.03 -44.68 -10.73
C THR A 35 -18.12 -43.53 -11.16
N SER A 36 -18.67 -42.52 -11.85
CA SER A 36 -17.93 -41.31 -12.24
C SER A 36 -17.52 -40.47 -11.03
N CYS A 37 -18.36 -40.33 -10.01
CA CYS A 37 -18.00 -39.66 -8.76
C CYS A 37 -16.85 -40.38 -8.04
N VAL A 38 -16.90 -41.71 -7.96
CA VAL A 38 -15.82 -42.52 -7.38
C VAL A 38 -14.52 -42.33 -8.17
N LEU A 39 -14.57 -42.40 -9.50
CA LEU A 39 -13.41 -42.18 -10.36
C LEU A 39 -12.81 -40.78 -10.19
N LEU A 40 -13.65 -39.74 -10.11
CA LEU A 40 -13.20 -38.36 -9.89
C LEU A 40 -12.57 -38.17 -8.51
N ILE A 41 -13.09 -38.81 -7.46
CA ILE A 41 -12.50 -38.79 -6.12
C ILE A 41 -11.15 -39.53 -6.11
N LEU A 42 -11.04 -40.66 -6.81
CA LEU A 42 -9.77 -41.37 -6.98
C LEU A 42 -8.76 -40.51 -7.73
N LEU A 43 -9.18 -39.88 -8.84
CA LEU A 43 -8.36 -38.96 -9.61
C LEU A 43 -7.88 -37.78 -8.75
N TYR A 44 -8.78 -37.16 -7.98
CA TYR A 44 -8.44 -36.12 -7.00
C TYR A 44 -7.36 -36.60 -6.02
N ARG A 45 -7.51 -37.80 -5.45
CA ARG A 45 -6.53 -38.37 -4.51
C ARG A 45 -5.18 -38.63 -5.17
N LEU A 46 -5.16 -39.10 -6.42
CA LEU A 46 -3.92 -39.33 -7.15
C LEU A 46 -3.21 -38.02 -7.48
N ILE A 47 -3.93 -37.03 -8.01
CA ILE A 47 -3.39 -35.70 -8.34
C ILE A 47 -2.90 -34.99 -7.08
N SER A 48 -3.70 -34.97 -6.02
CA SER A 48 -3.32 -34.31 -4.76
C SER A 48 -2.11 -34.95 -4.09
N ARG A 49 -1.94 -36.28 -4.20
CA ARG A 49 -0.72 -36.99 -3.76
C ARG A 49 0.50 -36.59 -4.58
N LYS A 50 0.39 -36.58 -5.91
CA LYS A 50 1.50 -36.14 -6.79
C LYS A 50 1.92 -34.71 -6.50
N ILE A 51 0.95 -33.79 -6.36
CA ILE A 51 1.22 -32.39 -6.03
C ILE A 51 1.92 -32.26 -4.67
N SER A 52 1.49 -33.01 -3.64
CA SER A 52 2.19 -32.97 -2.34
C SER A 52 3.63 -33.49 -2.40
N MET A 53 3.90 -34.48 -3.27
CA MET A 53 5.23 -35.04 -3.43
C MET A 53 6.16 -34.05 -4.15
N GLU A 54 5.69 -33.40 -5.21
CA GLU A 54 6.52 -32.48 -6.01
C GLU A 54 6.85 -31.18 -5.28
N ILE A 55 5.89 -30.64 -4.51
CA ILE A 55 6.08 -29.39 -3.76
C ILE A 55 7.02 -29.60 -2.56
N SER A 56 6.98 -30.77 -1.92
CA SER A 56 7.93 -31.11 -0.85
C SER A 56 9.39 -31.12 -1.33
N ARG A 57 9.62 -31.25 -2.65
CA ARG A 57 10.96 -31.15 -3.25
C ARG A 57 11.40 -29.72 -3.56
N HIS A 58 10.46 -28.79 -3.75
CA HIS A 58 10.74 -27.41 -4.17
C HIS A 58 10.64 -26.37 -3.04
N GLY A 59 10.17 -26.77 -1.85
CA GLY A 59 10.21 -25.91 -0.65
C GLY A 59 9.23 -24.74 -0.66
N GLU A 60 8.15 -24.82 -1.45
CA GLU A 60 7.16 -23.73 -1.55
C GLU A 60 6.25 -23.65 -0.31
N SER A 61 5.67 -22.46 -0.09
CA SER A 61 4.84 -22.18 1.09
C SER A 61 3.57 -23.06 1.17
N PRO A 62 3.13 -23.45 2.38
CA PRO A 62 1.90 -24.23 2.57
C PRO A 62 0.63 -23.59 1.97
N ASN A 63 0.61 -22.27 1.83
CA ASN A 63 -0.52 -21.52 1.30
C ASN A 63 -0.72 -21.76 -0.20
N PHE A 64 0.36 -21.96 -0.96
CA PHE A 64 0.27 -22.26 -2.38
C PHE A 64 -0.40 -23.61 -2.64
N TYR A 65 -0.04 -24.63 -1.85
CA TYR A 65 -0.67 -25.95 -1.89
C TYR A 65 -2.18 -25.92 -1.63
N ASN A 66 -2.59 -25.20 -0.59
CA ASN A 66 -4.01 -25.07 -0.24
C ASN A 66 -4.81 -24.36 -1.34
N THR A 67 -4.19 -23.38 -2.01
CA THR A 67 -4.78 -22.66 -3.13
C THR A 67 -5.02 -23.58 -4.32
N ILE A 68 -4.01 -24.35 -4.75
CA ILE A 68 -4.16 -25.31 -5.86
C ILE A 68 -5.22 -26.36 -5.55
N LYS A 69 -5.22 -26.92 -4.34
CA LYS A 69 -6.23 -27.89 -3.90
C LYS A 69 -7.63 -27.32 -3.88
N PHE A 70 -7.78 -26.04 -3.57
CA PHE A 70 -9.07 -25.37 -3.62
C PHE A 70 -9.59 -25.32 -5.06
N PHE A 71 -8.78 -24.84 -6.01
CA PHE A 71 -9.16 -24.80 -7.43
C PHE A 71 -9.48 -26.20 -8.00
N LEU A 72 -8.66 -27.21 -7.67
CA LEU A 72 -8.91 -28.58 -8.11
C LEU A 72 -10.26 -29.11 -7.58
N ARG A 73 -10.61 -28.81 -6.32
CA ARG A 73 -11.91 -29.20 -5.74
C ARG A 73 -13.07 -28.50 -6.44
N VAL A 74 -12.93 -27.21 -6.75
CA VAL A 74 -13.96 -26.44 -7.47
C VAL A 74 -14.18 -27.02 -8.87
N ILE A 75 -13.11 -27.32 -9.62
CA ILE A 75 -13.21 -27.92 -10.95
C ILE A 75 -13.93 -29.28 -10.89
N ILE A 76 -13.55 -30.14 -9.95
CA ILE A 76 -14.19 -31.46 -9.81
C ILE A 76 -15.67 -31.31 -9.44
N LEU A 77 -16.02 -30.37 -8.56
CA LEU A 77 -17.41 -30.08 -8.23
C LEU A 77 -18.20 -29.65 -9.46
N ILE A 78 -17.65 -28.77 -10.29
CA ILE A 78 -18.30 -28.34 -11.55
C ILE A 78 -18.53 -29.54 -12.48
N VAL A 79 -17.53 -30.42 -12.65
CA VAL A 79 -17.67 -31.63 -13.48
C VAL A 79 -18.76 -32.55 -12.92
N ILE A 80 -18.82 -32.77 -11.61
CA ILE A 80 -19.87 -33.59 -10.98
C ILE A 80 -21.25 -32.99 -11.23
N VAL A 81 -21.41 -31.67 -11.11
CA VAL A 81 -22.68 -30.99 -11.40
C VAL A 81 -23.10 -31.21 -12.85
N ILE A 82 -22.17 -31.05 -13.80
CA ILE A 82 -22.45 -31.29 -15.23
C ILE A 82 -22.87 -32.74 -15.47
N LEU A 83 -22.13 -33.72 -14.94
CA LEU A 83 -22.46 -35.13 -15.08
C LEU A 83 -23.80 -35.49 -14.44
N THR A 84 -24.15 -34.83 -13.33
CA THR A 84 -25.45 -35.00 -12.67
C THR A 84 -26.59 -34.57 -13.59
N VAL A 85 -26.46 -33.42 -14.24
CA VAL A 85 -27.45 -32.91 -15.19
C VAL A 85 -27.61 -33.86 -16.38
N VAL A 86 -26.49 -34.35 -16.93
CA VAL A 86 -26.48 -35.26 -18.09
C VAL A 86 -27.06 -36.64 -17.75
N PHE A 87 -26.58 -37.29 -16.69
CA PHE A 87 -26.98 -38.67 -16.38
C PHE A 87 -28.36 -38.79 -15.74
N LEU A 88 -28.84 -37.77 -15.03
CA LEU A 88 -30.18 -37.76 -14.43
C LEU A 88 -31.24 -37.16 -15.34
N ARG A 89 -30.89 -36.74 -16.57
CA ARG A 89 -31.81 -36.15 -17.56
C ARG A 89 -32.59 -34.94 -17.01
N ILE A 90 -31.92 -34.12 -16.20
CA ILE A 90 -32.54 -32.91 -15.65
C ILE A 90 -32.82 -31.96 -16.83
N ASN A 91 -34.00 -31.33 -16.86
CA ASN A 91 -34.32 -30.34 -17.88
C ASN A 91 -33.26 -29.22 -17.85
N HIS A 92 -32.54 -29.10 -18.96
CA HIS A 92 -31.42 -28.20 -19.14
C HIS A 92 -31.84 -26.72 -19.10
N GLU A 93 -33.10 -26.39 -19.41
CA GLU A 93 -33.61 -25.01 -19.32
C GLU A 93 -33.51 -24.43 -17.91
N TYR A 94 -33.95 -25.18 -16.89
CA TYR A 94 -33.85 -24.73 -15.50
C TYR A 94 -32.39 -24.58 -15.05
N VAL A 95 -31.53 -25.50 -15.47
CA VAL A 95 -30.09 -25.45 -15.17
C VAL A 95 -29.45 -24.23 -15.83
N LEU A 96 -29.81 -23.90 -17.07
CA LEU A 96 -29.32 -22.71 -17.77
C LEU A 96 -29.74 -21.42 -17.06
N ILE A 97 -31.00 -21.33 -16.60
CA ILE A 97 -31.48 -20.17 -15.86
C ILE A 97 -30.73 -20.01 -14.53
N ILE A 98 -30.65 -21.08 -13.73
CA ILE A 98 -30.00 -21.05 -12.42
C ILE A 98 -28.49 -20.80 -12.56
N SER A 99 -27.83 -21.47 -13.50
CA SER A 99 -26.40 -21.26 -13.77
C SER A 99 -26.11 -19.86 -14.27
N GLY A 100 -26.99 -19.27 -15.09
CA GLY A 100 -26.91 -17.86 -15.49
C GLY A 100 -26.87 -16.94 -14.27
N ILE A 101 -27.84 -17.07 -13.36
CA ILE A 101 -27.90 -16.27 -12.12
C ILE A 101 -26.63 -16.48 -11.28
N PHE A 102 -26.19 -17.73 -11.11
CA PHE A 102 -25.03 -18.07 -10.28
C PHE A 102 -23.72 -17.52 -10.85
N VAL A 103 -23.51 -17.67 -12.16
CA VAL A 103 -22.35 -17.11 -12.87
C VAL A 103 -22.34 -15.59 -12.78
N THR A 104 -23.49 -14.95 -13.00
CA THR A 104 -23.62 -13.50 -12.88
C THR A 104 -23.29 -13.02 -11.47
N ALA A 105 -23.78 -13.70 -10.42
CA ALA A 105 -23.46 -13.37 -9.04
C ALA A 105 -21.95 -13.49 -8.73
N ILE A 106 -21.30 -14.57 -9.19
CA ILE A 106 -19.84 -14.76 -9.02
C ILE A 106 -19.07 -13.66 -9.74
N THR A 107 -19.48 -13.31 -10.96
CA THR A 107 -18.85 -12.24 -11.74
C THR A 107 -18.99 -10.90 -11.05
N PHE A 108 -20.17 -10.53 -10.56
CA PHE A 108 -20.38 -9.29 -9.83
C PHE A 108 -19.57 -9.24 -8.54
N ALA A 109 -19.52 -10.34 -7.78
CA ALA A 109 -18.70 -10.43 -6.58
C ALA A 109 -17.19 -10.28 -6.89
N SER A 110 -16.75 -10.77 -8.05
CA SER A 110 -15.34 -10.77 -8.46
C SER A 110 -14.93 -9.56 -9.30
N MET A 111 -15.87 -8.69 -9.68
CA MET A 111 -15.68 -7.59 -10.63
C MET A 111 -14.49 -6.69 -10.26
N LYS A 112 -14.34 -6.36 -8.98
CA LYS A 112 -13.24 -5.51 -8.48
C LYS A 112 -11.87 -6.14 -8.70
N SER A 113 -11.74 -7.44 -8.44
CA SER A 113 -10.48 -8.18 -8.62
C SER A 113 -10.13 -8.32 -10.10
N ILE A 114 -11.12 -8.61 -10.94
CA ILE A 114 -10.94 -8.70 -12.40
C ILE A 114 -10.49 -7.35 -12.97
N ASN A 115 -11.13 -6.25 -12.54
CA ASN A 115 -10.74 -4.92 -12.99
C ASN A 115 -9.31 -4.56 -12.57
N ASN A 116 -8.92 -4.81 -11.32
CA ASN A 116 -7.53 -4.61 -10.87
C ASN A 116 -6.52 -5.38 -11.75
N PHE A 117 -6.85 -6.62 -12.12
CA PHE A 117 -6.00 -7.46 -12.95
C PHE A 117 -5.88 -6.93 -14.38
N ILE A 118 -7.00 -6.56 -15.01
CA ILE A 118 -7.02 -5.98 -16.37
C ILE A 118 -6.21 -4.67 -16.40
N VAL A 119 -6.36 -3.82 -15.40
CA VAL A 119 -5.59 -2.57 -15.30
C VAL A 119 -4.10 -2.86 -15.12
N GLY A 120 -3.73 -3.87 -14.32
CA GLY A 120 -2.34 -4.31 -14.20
C GLY A 120 -1.72 -4.74 -15.53
N ILE A 121 -2.46 -5.52 -16.34
CA ILE A 121 -2.02 -5.90 -17.69
C ILE A 121 -1.91 -4.66 -18.59
N TYR A 122 -2.91 -3.79 -18.56
CA TYR A 122 -2.91 -2.55 -19.35
C TYR A 122 -1.70 -1.67 -19.04
N LEU A 123 -1.38 -1.45 -17.76
CA LEU A 123 -0.21 -0.70 -17.32
C LEU A 123 1.10 -1.39 -17.74
N SER A 124 1.14 -2.72 -17.74
CA SER A 124 2.31 -3.49 -18.18
C SER A 124 2.59 -3.35 -19.68
N ILE A 125 1.54 -3.19 -20.49
CA ILE A 125 1.62 -3.00 -21.95
C ILE A 125 1.92 -1.54 -22.30
N THR A 126 1.15 -0.61 -21.74
CA THR A 126 1.26 0.82 -22.08
C THR A 126 2.44 1.51 -21.40
N ARG A 127 2.93 0.98 -20.27
CA ARG A 127 4.07 1.47 -19.49
C ARG A 127 4.13 3.00 -19.37
N PRO A 128 3.08 3.66 -18.84
CA PRO A 128 3.08 5.11 -18.64
C PRO A 128 4.19 5.57 -17.65
N PHE A 129 4.66 4.65 -16.82
CA PHE A 129 5.78 4.80 -15.90
C PHE A 129 6.47 3.44 -15.71
N SER A 130 7.71 3.47 -15.24
CA SER A 130 8.53 2.29 -14.97
C SER A 130 9.02 2.25 -13.52
N ILE A 131 9.52 1.09 -13.10
CA ILE A 131 10.20 0.96 -11.81
C ILE A 131 11.40 1.91 -11.79
N GLY A 132 11.50 2.72 -10.73
CA GLY A 132 12.50 3.77 -10.55
C GLY A 132 12.05 5.17 -10.94
N ASP A 133 10.90 5.32 -11.61
CA ASP A 133 10.38 6.65 -11.95
C ASP A 133 9.80 7.34 -10.71
N TYR A 134 10.02 8.66 -10.61
CA TYR A 134 9.36 9.52 -9.63
C TYR A 134 8.05 10.05 -10.21
N VAL A 135 6.93 9.70 -9.58
CA VAL A 135 5.59 9.97 -10.09
C VAL A 135 4.70 10.56 -8.99
N ASP A 136 3.69 11.32 -9.41
CA ASP A 136 2.51 11.62 -8.60
C ASP A 136 1.29 11.00 -9.26
N ILE A 137 0.63 10.11 -8.52
CA ILE A 137 -0.61 9.46 -8.93
C ILE A 137 -1.69 9.84 -7.93
N ASN A 138 -2.59 10.74 -8.35
CA ASN A 138 -3.74 11.17 -7.55
C ASN A 138 -3.37 11.70 -6.15
N GLY A 139 -2.26 12.43 -6.02
CA GLY A 139 -1.77 13.01 -4.76
C GLY A 139 -0.83 12.09 -3.97
N VAL A 140 -0.57 10.87 -4.47
CA VAL A 140 0.45 9.96 -3.92
C VAL A 140 1.74 10.15 -4.72
N GLU A 141 2.64 10.98 -4.18
CA GLU A 141 3.93 11.34 -4.80
C GLU A 141 5.07 10.46 -4.28
N GLY A 142 5.85 9.80 -5.14
CA GLY A 142 7.01 9.02 -4.71
C GLY A 142 7.71 8.24 -5.84
N ILE A 143 8.69 7.42 -5.47
CA ILE A 143 9.43 6.55 -6.40
C ILE A 143 8.73 5.19 -6.50
N ILE A 144 8.46 4.73 -7.71
CA ILE A 144 7.94 3.37 -7.92
C ILE A 144 9.05 2.36 -7.66
N THR A 145 8.83 1.47 -6.69
CA THR A 145 9.80 0.43 -6.32
C THR A 145 9.46 -0.91 -6.96
N GLU A 146 8.18 -1.27 -7.00
CA GLU A 146 7.71 -2.52 -7.57
C GLU A 146 6.34 -2.33 -8.23
N ILE A 147 6.10 -3.05 -9.32
CA ILE A 147 4.80 -3.10 -10.00
C ILE A 147 4.35 -4.56 -9.99
N ASN A 148 3.35 -4.85 -9.15
CA ASN A 148 2.71 -6.15 -9.06
C ASN A 148 1.45 -6.20 -9.93
N ILE A 149 0.90 -7.40 -10.10
CA ILE A 149 -0.26 -7.63 -10.99
C ILE A 149 -1.52 -6.86 -10.53
N ASN A 150 -1.64 -6.54 -9.24
CA ASN A 150 -2.80 -5.92 -8.62
C ASN A 150 -2.49 -4.60 -7.88
N HIS A 151 -1.23 -4.29 -7.61
CA HIS A 151 -0.83 -3.09 -6.89
C HIS A 151 0.57 -2.60 -7.28
N ILE A 152 0.87 -1.34 -6.97
CA ILE A 152 2.15 -0.69 -7.15
C ILE A 152 2.69 -0.28 -5.78
N HIS A 153 3.96 -0.54 -5.53
CA HIS A 153 4.66 -0.05 -4.35
C HIS A 153 5.32 1.29 -4.65
N ILE A 154 4.89 2.33 -3.94
CA ILE A 154 5.43 3.67 -4.02
C ILE A 154 6.19 3.94 -2.73
N LYS A 155 7.47 4.28 -2.85
CA LYS A 155 8.30 4.70 -1.72
C LYS A 155 8.35 6.22 -1.66
N HIS A 156 7.99 6.75 -0.50
CA HIS A 156 7.99 8.16 -0.20
C HIS A 156 9.37 8.64 0.26
N ARG A 157 9.57 9.97 0.27
CA ARG A 157 10.83 10.58 0.73
C ARG A 157 11.10 10.39 2.22
N ASP A 158 10.06 10.26 3.03
CA ASP A 158 10.12 9.98 4.47
C ASP A 158 10.43 8.51 4.81
N ALA A 159 10.84 7.72 3.80
CA ALA A 159 11.06 6.28 3.87
C ALA A 159 9.81 5.42 4.15
N SER A 160 8.62 6.03 4.21
CA SER A 160 7.37 5.28 4.23
C SER A 160 7.08 4.65 2.85
N SER A 161 6.20 3.66 2.83
CA SER A 161 5.77 3.01 1.59
C SER A 161 4.25 2.98 1.50
N SER A 162 3.72 3.27 0.33
CA SER A 162 2.29 3.18 0.02
C SER A 162 2.05 2.10 -1.01
N ILE A 163 0.99 1.33 -0.78
CA ILE A 163 0.51 0.30 -1.70
C ILE A 163 -0.68 0.89 -2.44
N LEU A 164 -0.49 1.19 -3.72
CA LEU A 164 -1.53 1.75 -4.56
C LEU A 164 -2.17 0.63 -5.40
N PRO A 165 -3.48 0.35 -5.28
CA PRO A 165 -4.12 -0.63 -6.15
C PRO A 165 -4.09 -0.16 -7.61
N ASN A 166 -3.82 -1.06 -8.55
CA ASN A 166 -3.65 -0.69 -9.96
C ASN A 166 -4.86 0.07 -10.53
N MET A 167 -6.08 -0.27 -10.10
CA MET A 167 -7.30 0.42 -10.51
C MET A 167 -7.36 1.90 -10.11
N ALA A 168 -6.63 2.33 -9.08
CA ALA A 168 -6.52 3.74 -8.73
C ALA A 168 -5.75 4.56 -9.79
N CYS A 169 -4.95 3.90 -10.64
CA CYS A 169 -4.28 4.56 -11.77
C CYS A 169 -5.21 4.77 -12.96
N LEU A 170 -6.32 4.04 -13.06
CA LEU A 170 -7.22 4.11 -14.20
C LEU A 170 -8.08 5.38 -14.12
N GLY A 171 -7.90 6.30 -15.07
CA GLY A 171 -8.61 7.58 -15.10
C GLY A 171 -8.07 8.63 -14.12
N ALA A 172 -7.02 8.30 -13.35
CA ALA A 172 -6.32 9.27 -12.53
C ALA A 172 -5.37 10.12 -13.37
N LYS A 173 -5.15 11.36 -12.94
CA LYS A 173 -4.06 12.18 -13.44
C LYS A 173 -2.74 11.59 -12.95
N ILE A 174 -1.88 11.21 -13.89
CA ILE A 174 -0.55 10.66 -13.63
C ILE A 174 0.47 11.70 -14.11
N GLU A 175 1.29 12.21 -13.19
CA GLU A 175 2.42 13.06 -13.51
C GLU A 175 3.71 12.27 -13.31
N ASN A 176 4.48 12.05 -14.39
CA ASN A 176 5.79 11.40 -14.33
C ASN A 176 6.87 12.47 -14.46
N PHE A 177 7.63 12.68 -13.40
CA PHE A 177 8.67 13.71 -13.34
C PHE A 177 10.04 13.20 -13.81
N THR A 178 10.22 11.88 -13.90
CA THR A 178 11.51 11.24 -14.23
C THR A 178 11.40 10.43 -15.51
N ILE A 179 10.69 10.95 -16.51
CA ILE A 179 10.58 10.32 -17.83
C ILE A 179 11.96 9.83 -18.29
N SER A 180 12.07 8.52 -18.50
CA SER A 180 13.33 7.89 -18.84
C SER A 180 13.88 8.43 -20.17
N THR A 181 15.05 9.07 -20.11
CA THR A 181 15.75 9.56 -21.31
C THR A 181 16.58 8.46 -22.00
N ASN A 182 16.50 7.23 -21.50
CA ASN A 182 17.26 6.09 -22.00
C ASN A 182 16.90 5.74 -23.44
N TRP A 183 15.62 5.85 -23.82
CA TRP A 183 15.18 5.61 -25.19
C TRP A 183 15.85 6.58 -26.17
N TYR A 184 15.82 7.88 -25.88
CA TYR A 184 16.48 8.90 -26.71
C TYR A 184 17.98 8.62 -26.85
N SER A 185 18.65 8.32 -25.73
CA SER A 185 20.09 8.07 -25.72
C SER A 185 20.45 6.83 -26.54
N ARG A 186 19.66 5.76 -26.43
CA ARG A 186 19.83 4.52 -27.21
C ARG A 186 19.57 4.75 -28.69
N HIS A 187 18.46 5.40 -29.04
CA HIS A 187 18.09 5.69 -30.45
C HIS A 187 19.14 6.56 -31.13
N ILE A 188 19.64 7.60 -30.44
CA ILE A 188 20.75 8.44 -30.93
C ILE A 188 22.02 7.60 -31.16
N SER A 189 22.31 6.64 -30.27
CA SER A 189 23.45 5.72 -30.46
C SER A 189 23.28 4.82 -31.68
N GLU A 190 22.09 4.26 -31.88
CA GLU A 190 21.76 3.41 -33.04
C GLU A 190 21.86 4.22 -34.35
N LEU A 191 21.35 5.46 -34.37
CA LEU A 191 21.49 6.38 -35.51
C LEU A 191 22.96 6.74 -35.78
N ASN A 192 23.76 7.00 -34.75
CA ASN A 192 25.19 7.28 -34.92
C ASN A 192 25.91 6.09 -35.54
N GLN A 193 25.63 4.86 -35.08
CA GLN A 193 26.21 3.64 -35.64
C GLN A 193 25.78 3.43 -37.11
N ALA A 194 24.51 3.69 -37.44
CA ALA A 194 24.02 3.60 -38.82
C ALA A 194 24.67 4.64 -39.74
N ILE A 195 24.84 5.89 -39.28
CA ILE A 195 25.52 6.97 -40.00
C ILE A 195 26.98 6.61 -40.27
N GLU A 196 27.68 6.07 -39.27
CA GLU A 196 29.09 5.65 -39.38
C GLU A 196 29.24 4.51 -40.38
N ASN A 197 28.43 3.46 -40.27
CA ASN A 197 28.40 2.34 -41.21
C ASN A 197 28.15 2.80 -42.65
N ASN A 198 27.16 3.68 -42.85
CA ASN A 198 26.86 4.23 -44.17
C ASN A 198 28.00 5.10 -44.70
N SER A 199 28.70 5.85 -43.85
CA SER A 199 29.86 6.66 -44.26
C SER A 199 31.05 5.80 -44.70
N MET A 200 31.31 4.68 -44.01
CA MET A 200 32.32 3.70 -44.40
C MET A 200 31.98 3.02 -45.72
N GLN A 201 30.70 2.72 -45.96
CA GLN A 201 30.24 2.16 -47.24
C GLN A 201 30.36 3.16 -48.38
N LEU A 202 30.04 4.44 -48.15
CA LEU A 202 30.23 5.51 -49.14
C LEU A 202 31.71 5.71 -49.53
N ALA A 203 32.63 5.49 -48.60
CA ALA A 203 34.07 5.52 -48.88
C ALA A 203 34.53 4.35 -49.77
N LYS A 204 33.81 3.21 -49.73
CA LYS A 204 34.12 2.01 -50.54
C LYS A 204 33.36 1.97 -51.87
N LYS A 205 32.16 2.56 -51.93
CA LYS A 205 31.27 2.51 -53.09
C LYS A 205 30.49 3.80 -53.21
N GLU A 206 30.62 4.48 -54.35
CA GLU A 206 29.90 5.73 -54.59
C GLU A 206 28.42 5.44 -54.94
N SER A 207 27.50 5.84 -54.07
CA SER A 207 26.06 5.67 -54.25
C SER A 207 25.28 6.91 -53.82
N SER A 208 24.56 7.52 -54.76
CA SER A 208 23.72 8.70 -54.51
C SER A 208 22.56 8.42 -53.56
N GLN A 209 21.97 7.22 -53.62
CA GLN A 209 20.88 6.82 -52.71
C GLN A 209 21.36 6.72 -51.26
N LEU A 210 22.56 6.18 -51.05
CA LEU A 210 23.14 6.02 -49.72
C LEU A 210 23.55 7.38 -49.11
N ARG A 211 23.95 8.35 -49.93
CA ARG A 211 24.15 9.75 -49.50
C ARG A 211 22.86 10.37 -48.96
N LEU A 212 21.76 10.24 -49.71
CA LEU A 212 20.46 10.76 -49.30
C LEU A 212 19.95 10.11 -48.01
N LEU A 213 20.11 8.79 -47.86
CA LEU A 213 19.75 8.07 -46.64
C LEU A 213 20.58 8.53 -45.44
N ASN A 214 21.89 8.69 -45.60
CA ASN A 214 22.77 9.18 -44.52
C ASN A 214 22.42 10.62 -44.11
N GLN A 215 22.05 11.48 -45.06
CA GLN A 215 21.55 12.82 -44.76
C GLN A 215 20.29 12.78 -43.89
N LYS A 216 19.28 11.97 -44.27
CA LYS A 216 18.04 11.83 -43.49
C LYS A 216 18.31 11.32 -42.07
N LEU A 217 19.17 10.31 -41.92
CA LEU A 217 19.56 9.80 -40.60
C LEU A 217 20.25 10.87 -39.74
N ARG A 218 21.06 11.74 -40.34
CA ARG A 218 21.70 12.87 -39.64
C ARG A 218 20.69 13.91 -39.19
N GLU A 219 19.70 14.22 -40.02
CA GLU A 219 18.59 15.13 -39.68
C GLU A 219 17.79 14.59 -38.49
N GLU A 220 17.34 13.33 -38.57
CA GLU A 220 16.62 12.65 -37.48
C GLU A 220 17.45 12.63 -36.17
N ARG A 221 18.74 12.30 -36.27
CA ARG A 221 19.65 12.29 -35.11
C ARG A 221 19.78 13.68 -34.48
N ASN A 222 19.87 14.74 -35.28
CA ASN A 222 19.99 16.10 -34.78
C ASN A 222 18.71 16.58 -34.08
N GLU A 223 17.55 16.25 -34.64
CA GLU A 223 16.25 16.52 -34.03
C GLU A 223 16.13 15.83 -32.67
N MET A 224 16.46 14.54 -32.63
CA MET A 224 16.46 13.74 -31.40
C MET A 224 17.40 14.26 -30.31
N VAL A 225 18.59 14.74 -30.69
CA VAL A 225 19.52 15.39 -29.76
C VAL A 225 18.95 16.69 -29.19
N SER A 226 18.25 17.48 -30.02
CA SER A 226 17.59 18.71 -29.59
C SER A 226 16.50 18.42 -28.54
N ILE A 227 15.61 17.47 -28.84
CA ILE A 227 14.54 17.06 -27.93
C ILE A 227 15.12 16.57 -26.60
N LEU A 228 16.16 15.73 -26.64
CA LEU A 228 16.81 15.23 -25.43
C LEU A 228 17.38 16.37 -24.56
N LYS A 229 17.93 17.41 -25.19
CA LYS A 229 18.46 18.57 -24.48
C LYS A 229 17.35 19.38 -23.81
N GLU A 230 16.24 19.59 -24.50
CA GLU A 230 15.06 20.28 -23.94
C GLU A 230 14.47 19.52 -22.76
N VAL A 231 14.27 18.20 -22.90
CA VAL A 231 13.76 17.34 -21.82
C VAL A 231 14.66 17.41 -20.58
N LYS A 232 15.98 17.31 -20.75
CA LYS A 232 16.93 17.43 -19.64
C LYS A 232 16.88 18.81 -18.97
N ALA A 233 16.79 19.88 -19.75
CA ALA A 233 16.67 21.23 -19.21
C ALA A 233 15.39 21.41 -18.38
N VAL A 234 14.27 20.85 -18.84
CA VAL A 234 13.01 20.84 -18.08
C VAL A 234 13.16 20.05 -16.78
N GLN A 235 13.75 18.85 -16.83
CA GLN A 235 14.00 18.03 -15.64
C GLN A 235 14.86 18.77 -14.60
N GLU A 236 15.97 19.39 -15.03
CA GLU A 236 16.82 20.19 -14.15
C GLU A 236 16.08 21.38 -13.53
N SER A 237 15.25 22.07 -14.33
CA SER A 237 14.45 23.19 -13.83
C SER A 237 13.42 22.75 -12.79
N PHE A 238 12.83 21.57 -12.97
CA PHE A 238 11.86 21.01 -12.04
C PHE A 238 12.52 20.61 -10.73
N ILE A 239 13.67 19.92 -10.79
CA ILE A 239 14.45 19.55 -9.59
C ILE A 239 14.79 20.80 -8.77
N LYS A 240 15.30 21.86 -9.41
CA LYS A 240 15.63 23.12 -8.73
C LYS A 240 14.43 23.77 -8.05
N ARG A 241 13.24 23.74 -8.67
CA ARG A 241 12.01 24.27 -8.07
C ARG A 241 11.59 23.49 -6.83
N LYS A 242 11.59 22.15 -6.91
CA LYS A 242 11.26 21.28 -5.76
C LYS A 242 12.26 21.44 -4.61
N GLU A 243 13.56 21.56 -4.90
CA GLU A 243 14.58 21.82 -3.87
C GLU A 243 14.38 23.19 -3.20
N ALA A 244 13.96 24.22 -3.95
CA ALA A 244 13.66 25.53 -3.41
C ALA A 244 12.42 25.53 -2.50
N GLU A 245 11.33 24.88 -2.94
CA GLU A 245 10.12 24.68 -2.13
C GLU A 245 10.41 23.93 -0.83
N GLU A 246 11.30 22.93 -0.85
CA GLU A 246 11.71 22.21 0.35
C GLU A 246 12.53 23.06 1.31
N LYS A 247 13.47 23.86 0.79
CA LYS A 247 14.23 24.81 1.61
C LYS A 247 13.32 25.81 2.29
N GLU A 248 12.36 26.38 1.57
CA GLU A 248 11.38 27.31 2.13
C GLU A 248 10.55 26.64 3.25
N LYS A 249 10.10 25.40 3.05
CA LYS A 249 9.41 24.63 4.11
C LYS A 249 10.28 24.37 5.33
N GLN A 250 11.57 24.10 5.14
CA GLN A 250 12.52 23.89 6.25
C GLN A 250 12.80 25.19 7.01
N GLU A 251 13.02 26.30 6.29
CA GLU A 251 13.22 27.63 6.87
C GLU A 251 12.00 28.06 7.69
N LEU A 252 10.78 27.88 7.15
CA LEU A 252 9.54 28.17 7.85
C LEU A 252 9.39 27.32 9.13
N LYS A 253 9.77 26.03 9.09
CA LYS A 253 9.77 25.17 10.29
C LYS A 253 10.76 25.68 11.33
N GLU A 254 11.95 26.10 10.91
CA GLU A 254 12.98 26.61 11.81
C GLU A 254 12.60 27.96 12.42
N GLU A 255 11.97 28.85 11.64
CA GLU A 255 11.46 30.14 12.09
C GLU A 255 10.35 29.95 13.14
N LYS A 256 9.36 29.09 12.86
CA LYS A 256 8.32 28.72 13.83
C LYS A 256 8.93 28.14 15.12
N ARG A 257 9.97 27.31 15.01
CA ARG A 257 10.68 26.74 16.17
C ARG A 257 11.39 27.83 17.00
N LYS A 258 12.02 28.81 16.36
CA LYS A 258 12.65 29.97 17.05
C LYS A 258 11.61 30.85 17.73
N GLU A 259 10.48 31.11 17.08
CA GLU A 259 9.39 31.90 17.66
C GLU A 259 8.77 31.22 18.88
N ARG A 260 8.54 29.89 18.83
CA ARG A 260 8.07 29.09 19.96
C ARG A 260 9.04 29.12 21.15
N ALA A 261 10.35 28.96 20.90
CA ALA A 261 11.36 29.04 21.95
C ALA A 261 11.38 30.40 22.66
N LYS A 262 11.14 31.47 21.90
CA LYS A 262 11.01 32.83 22.43
C LYS A 262 9.76 32.98 23.29
N ARG A 263 8.59 32.55 22.81
CA ARG A 263 7.32 32.56 23.58
C ARG A 263 7.41 31.76 24.88
N LYS A 264 8.04 30.58 24.88
CA LYS A 264 8.26 29.77 26.10
C LYS A 264 9.15 30.52 27.09
N THR A 265 10.19 31.19 26.62
CA THR A 265 11.07 32.04 27.46
C THR A 265 10.32 33.24 28.04
N ASP A 266 9.47 33.89 27.25
CA ASP A 266 8.69 35.05 27.68
C ASP A 266 7.61 34.67 28.71
N LYS A 267 6.87 33.56 28.50
CA LYS A 267 5.93 33.00 29.48
C LYS A 267 6.62 32.61 30.81
N ILE A 268 7.82 32.02 30.75
CA ILE A 268 8.61 31.70 31.96
C ILE A 268 9.01 32.98 32.69
N ASN A 269 9.42 34.03 31.96
CA ASN A 269 9.76 35.32 32.56
C ASN A 269 8.54 36.01 33.18
N GLU A 270 7.36 35.96 32.55
CA GLU A 270 6.10 36.48 33.11
C GLU A 270 5.71 35.74 34.40
N ARG A 271 5.71 34.40 34.40
CA ARG A 271 5.46 33.60 35.61
C ARG A 271 6.50 33.88 36.71
N ALA A 272 7.77 34.09 36.36
CA ALA A 272 8.81 34.44 37.33
C ALA A 272 8.60 35.83 37.95
N ILE A 273 8.09 36.79 37.18
CA ILE A 273 7.73 38.13 37.67
C ILE A 273 6.54 38.06 38.63
N ASP A 274 5.52 37.27 38.30
CA ASP A 274 4.34 37.06 39.17
C ASP A 274 4.68 36.36 40.49
N ILE A 275 5.60 35.39 40.47
CA ILE A 275 5.95 34.59 41.66
C ILE A 275 7.03 35.28 42.52
N PHE A 276 8.01 35.94 41.90
CA PHE A 276 9.22 36.42 42.60
C PHE A 276 9.45 37.94 42.51
N GLY A 277 8.54 38.70 41.89
CA GLY A 277 8.59 40.17 41.87
C GLY A 277 9.81 40.79 41.16
N THR A 278 10.62 40.01 40.44
CA THR A 278 11.81 40.52 39.73
C THR A 278 12.06 39.78 38.41
N LYS A 279 12.46 40.53 37.38
CA LYS A 279 12.96 39.97 36.11
C LYS A 279 14.21 39.14 36.39
N VAL A 280 14.22 37.89 35.92
CA VAL A 280 15.41 37.03 35.96
C VAL A 280 16.46 37.57 34.98
N VAL A 281 17.24 38.54 35.45
CA VAL A 281 18.50 38.94 34.83
C VAL A 281 19.61 38.47 35.76
N LYS A 282 20.19 37.30 35.47
CA LYS A 282 21.58 36.98 35.83
C LYS A 282 22.07 35.79 35.01
N ASP A 283 23.02 36.09 34.12
CA ASP A 283 23.66 35.21 33.13
C ASP A 283 24.49 34.07 33.74
N ASP A 284 24.84 34.17 35.02
CA ASP A 284 25.80 33.26 35.67
C ASP A 284 25.19 31.88 36.05
N GLY A 285 23.85 31.76 36.07
CA GLY A 285 23.14 30.50 36.31
C GLY A 285 23.05 29.61 35.07
N LYS A 286 22.91 30.21 33.88
CA LYS A 286 22.72 29.47 32.61
C LYS A 286 23.98 28.73 32.18
N GLU A 287 25.17 29.23 32.52
CA GLU A 287 26.44 28.62 32.09
C GLU A 287 26.86 27.43 32.98
N LYS A 288 26.59 27.51 34.29
CA LYS A 288 26.73 26.37 35.22
C LYS A 288 25.72 25.26 34.93
N VAL A 289 24.48 25.64 34.59
CA VAL A 289 23.43 24.69 34.18
C VAL A 289 23.73 24.08 32.81
N LYS A 290 24.22 24.85 31.82
CA LYS A 290 24.69 24.30 30.53
C LYS A 290 25.84 23.30 30.67
N LYS A 291 26.83 23.60 31.53
CA LYS A 291 27.94 22.66 31.82
C LYS A 291 27.48 21.40 32.57
N ALA A 292 26.47 21.50 33.43
CA ALA A 292 25.88 20.36 34.13
C ALA A 292 25.00 19.49 33.20
N ILE A 293 24.25 20.12 32.28
CA ILE A 293 23.40 19.45 31.28
C ILE A 293 24.27 18.77 30.21
N GLN A 294 25.33 19.42 29.70
CA GLN A 294 26.26 18.80 28.74
C GLN A 294 27.02 17.60 29.30
N ASN A 295 27.29 17.57 30.62
CA ASN A 295 27.97 16.43 31.25
C ASN A 295 27.04 15.27 31.66
N LYS A 296 25.71 15.43 31.57
CA LYS A 296 24.72 14.38 31.92
C LYS A 296 23.77 13.98 30.80
N ALA A 297 23.65 14.76 29.73
CA ALA A 297 22.84 14.41 28.58
C ALA A 297 23.57 13.37 27.70
N LYS A 298 23.36 12.08 27.98
CA LYS A 298 23.48 11.08 26.92
C LYS A 298 22.30 11.29 25.95
N PRO A 299 22.50 11.25 24.63
CA PRO A 299 21.40 11.35 23.68
C PRO A 299 20.44 10.20 23.95
N VAL A 300 19.22 10.54 24.38
CA VAL A 300 18.16 9.58 24.60
C VAL A 300 17.61 9.22 23.22
N LYS A 301 17.73 7.93 22.84
CA LYS A 301 17.18 7.42 21.58
C LYS A 301 15.67 7.64 21.57
N SER A 302 15.14 8.05 20.43
CA SER A 302 13.71 8.13 20.14
C SER A 302 12.96 6.92 20.69
N PHE A 303 11.99 7.16 21.57
CA PHE A 303 11.14 6.12 22.13
C PHE A 303 9.86 6.04 21.30
N ASP A 304 9.79 5.05 20.41
CA ASP A 304 8.55 4.70 19.71
C ASP A 304 7.62 3.95 20.68
N LEU A 305 6.64 4.65 21.26
CA LEU A 305 5.50 3.99 21.90
C LEU A 305 4.45 3.65 20.83
N PRO A 306 3.99 2.39 20.73
CA PRO A 306 3.09 1.97 19.65
C PRO A 306 1.68 2.52 19.84
N ILE A 307 1.17 3.18 18.80
CA ILE A 307 -0.21 3.65 18.70
C ILE A 307 -1.15 2.43 18.69
N ARG A 308 -2.12 2.38 19.61
CA ARG A 308 -2.94 1.16 19.82
C ARG A 308 -4.30 1.15 19.11
N SER A 309 -4.94 2.29 18.91
CA SER A 309 -6.25 2.37 18.23
C SER A 309 -6.58 3.79 17.74
N ILE A 310 -7.22 3.88 16.57
CA ILE A 310 -7.80 5.11 16.00
C ILE A 310 -9.30 4.83 15.77
N TYR A 311 -10.18 5.68 16.29
CA TYR A 311 -11.63 5.61 16.04
C TYR A 311 -12.08 6.89 15.33
N THR A 312 -12.91 6.76 14.31
CA THR A 312 -13.51 7.85 13.53
C THR A 312 -15.02 7.62 13.44
N GLU A 313 -15.82 8.53 14.00
CA GLU A 313 -17.27 8.66 13.76
C GLU A 313 -17.55 10.00 13.04
N GLU A 314 -18.73 10.11 12.41
CA GLU A 314 -19.11 11.07 11.34
C GLU A 314 -19.08 12.59 11.66
N GLU A 315 -18.35 13.03 12.67
CA GLU A 315 -17.84 14.40 12.80
C GLU A 315 -16.41 14.34 13.34
N LYS A 316 -15.43 14.64 12.47
CA LYS A 316 -13.97 14.71 12.66
C LYS A 316 -13.47 14.83 14.12
N ILE A 317 -13.47 13.77 14.92
CA ILE A 317 -12.78 13.74 16.22
C ILE A 317 -12.01 12.42 16.29
N VAL A 318 -10.68 12.54 16.37
CA VAL A 318 -9.74 11.43 16.42
C VAL A 318 -9.33 11.19 17.85
N ARG A 319 -9.59 9.98 18.36
CA ARG A 319 -9.15 9.54 19.69
C ARG A 319 -7.80 8.83 19.59
N TYR A 320 -6.81 9.39 20.28
CA TYR A 320 -5.47 8.86 20.42
C TYR A 320 -5.23 8.35 21.84
N THR A 321 -4.55 7.23 22.00
CA THR A 321 -4.33 6.63 23.32
C THR A 321 -3.00 5.90 23.39
N PHE A 322 -2.23 6.17 24.45
CA PHE A 322 -0.98 5.50 24.76
C PHE A 322 -0.82 5.32 26.28
N ARG A 323 0.08 4.41 26.68
CA ARG A 323 0.27 4.02 28.08
C ARG A 323 1.66 4.36 28.56
N VAL A 324 1.75 4.79 29.82
CA VAL A 324 2.99 5.14 30.49
C VAL A 324 3.00 4.52 31.88
N ASP A 325 4.11 3.85 32.22
CA ASP A 325 4.31 3.23 33.52
C ASP A 325 5.07 4.17 34.45
N LEU A 326 4.43 4.56 35.55
CA LEU A 326 5.01 5.46 36.56
C LEU A 326 5.34 4.72 37.86
N ALA A 327 6.33 5.25 38.58
CA ALA A 327 6.61 4.81 39.95
C ALA A 327 5.35 4.92 40.82
N ARG A 328 5.24 4.06 41.85
CA ARG A 328 4.04 3.94 42.67
C ARG A 328 3.88 5.09 43.69
N ASP A 329 3.71 6.31 43.18
CA ASP A 329 3.35 7.52 43.94
C ASP A 329 2.08 8.16 43.34
N PRO A 330 0.88 7.66 43.72
CA PRO A 330 -0.37 8.09 43.11
C PRO A 330 -0.64 9.59 43.27
N LYS A 331 -0.25 10.20 44.40
CA LYS A 331 -0.55 11.61 44.68
C LYS A 331 0.31 12.54 43.84
N HIS A 332 1.60 12.23 43.74
CA HIS A 332 2.51 13.02 42.90
C HIS A 332 2.15 12.85 41.42
N ASN A 333 1.88 11.63 40.97
CA ASN A 333 1.54 11.35 39.58
C ASN A 333 0.21 11.98 39.15
N ASP A 334 -0.80 12.00 40.02
CA ASP A 334 -2.09 12.66 39.77
C ASP A 334 -1.91 14.18 39.54
N GLN A 335 -1.14 14.85 40.40
CA GLN A 335 -0.83 16.27 40.25
C GLN A 335 -0.01 16.55 38.99
N LEU A 336 1.00 15.72 38.74
CA LEU A 336 1.90 15.84 37.59
C LEU A 336 1.13 15.71 36.26
N LEU A 337 0.34 14.65 36.12
CA LEU A 337 -0.42 14.36 34.91
C LEU A 337 -1.53 15.39 34.69
N THR A 338 -2.18 15.85 35.77
CA THR A 338 -3.22 16.89 35.69
C THR A 338 -2.63 18.20 35.21
N GLN A 339 -1.51 18.65 35.81
CA GLN A 339 -0.84 19.88 35.37
C GLN A 339 -0.37 19.78 33.92
N LEU A 340 0.21 18.65 33.52
CA LEU A 340 0.65 18.44 32.13
C LEU A 340 -0.55 18.46 31.16
N CYS A 341 -1.66 17.80 31.49
CA CYS A 341 -2.83 17.80 30.62
C CYS A 341 -3.47 19.19 30.50
N GLU A 342 -3.47 19.98 31.58
CA GLU A 342 -3.93 21.37 31.55
C GLU A 342 -3.04 22.25 30.68
N GLU A 343 -1.71 22.10 30.76
CA GLU A 343 -0.74 22.86 29.96
C GLU A 343 -0.88 22.62 28.45
N TRP A 344 -1.40 21.46 28.05
CA TRP A 344 -1.59 21.04 26.65
C TRP A 344 -3.04 21.15 26.17
N THR A 345 -3.91 21.81 26.93
CA THR A 345 -5.32 22.02 26.54
C THR A 345 -5.46 22.95 25.35
N ASP A 346 -4.62 23.99 25.26
CA ASP A 346 -4.69 24.99 24.21
C ASP A 346 -4.23 24.41 22.85
N GLU A 347 -3.30 23.45 22.87
CA GLU A 347 -2.69 22.86 21.68
C GLU A 347 -3.55 21.76 21.03
N PHE A 348 -4.28 20.97 21.83
CA PHE A 348 -5.14 19.88 21.30
C PHE A 348 -6.62 20.28 21.18
N GLU A 349 -6.96 21.53 21.50
CA GLU A 349 -8.33 22.09 21.60
C GLU A 349 -9.23 21.43 22.66
N VAL A 350 -8.95 20.17 23.01
CA VAL A 350 -9.62 19.38 24.05
C VAL A 350 -8.56 18.92 25.04
N THR A 351 -8.80 19.18 26.33
CA THR A 351 -7.92 18.74 27.42
C THR A 351 -7.67 17.23 27.36
N PRO A 352 -6.41 16.79 27.22
CA PRO A 352 -6.03 15.39 27.37
C PRO A 352 -6.51 14.82 28.71
N ARG A 353 -6.90 13.56 28.73
CA ARG A 353 -7.35 12.87 29.96
C ARG A 353 -6.48 11.68 30.24
N TRP A 354 -6.37 11.31 31.50
CA TRP A 354 -5.62 10.13 31.90
C TRP A 354 -6.47 9.21 32.79
N TYR A 355 -6.20 7.91 32.70
CA TYR A 355 -6.89 6.87 33.47
C TYR A 355 -5.88 5.88 34.04
N ILE A 356 -6.12 5.35 35.24
CA ILE A 356 -5.32 4.26 35.79
C ILE A 356 -5.82 2.94 35.18
N CYS A 357 -4.95 2.20 34.52
CA CYS A 357 -5.29 0.90 33.94
C CYS A 357 -4.92 -0.27 34.83
N GLU A 358 -3.72 -0.24 35.42
CA GLU A 358 -3.17 -1.36 36.15
C GLU A 358 -2.31 -0.86 37.32
N VAL A 359 -2.40 -1.54 38.46
CA VAL A 359 -1.68 -1.18 39.69
C VAL A 359 -0.87 -2.40 40.15
N GLY A 360 0.42 -2.39 39.84
CA GLY A 360 1.37 -3.46 40.20
C GLY A 360 2.56 -2.91 41.01
N SER A 361 3.78 -3.29 40.61
CA SER A 361 5.02 -2.68 41.11
C SER A 361 5.22 -1.24 40.61
N MET A 362 4.64 -0.93 39.45
CA MET A 362 4.45 0.40 38.86
C MET A 362 2.94 0.63 38.67
N ILE A 363 2.53 1.88 38.46
CA ILE A 363 1.15 2.20 38.08
C ILE A 363 1.15 2.56 36.59
N THR A 364 0.34 1.86 35.81
CA THR A 364 0.16 2.12 34.37
C THR A 364 -0.96 3.13 34.18
N TYR A 365 -0.62 4.28 33.60
CA TYR A 365 -1.55 5.33 33.22
C TYR A 365 -1.79 5.28 31.71
N GLU A 366 -3.05 5.42 31.30
CA GLU A 366 -3.46 5.53 29.91
C GLU A 366 -3.89 6.97 29.63
N ILE A 367 -3.13 7.64 28.76
CA ILE A 367 -3.38 9.03 28.36
C ILE A 367 -4.18 9.01 27.07
N VAL A 368 -5.26 9.78 27.05
CA VAL A 368 -6.22 9.90 25.96
C VAL A 368 -6.23 11.33 25.47
N ILE A 369 -5.90 11.51 24.19
CA ILE A 369 -5.97 12.80 23.50
C ILE A 369 -7.11 12.71 22.50
N LEU A 370 -7.95 13.74 22.47
CA LEU A 370 -9.02 13.90 21.49
C LEU A 370 -8.66 15.14 20.67
N THR A 371 -8.50 15.01 19.36
CA THR A 371 -8.27 16.16 18.48
C THR A 371 -9.18 16.08 17.26
N PRO A 372 -9.71 17.21 16.77
CA PRO A 372 -10.42 17.25 15.51
C PRO A 372 -9.52 17.13 14.27
N ASP A 373 -8.21 17.37 14.42
CA ASP A 373 -7.22 17.24 13.35
C ASP A 373 -6.15 16.15 13.68
N PRO A 374 -6.13 15.02 12.95
CA PRO A 374 -5.11 13.98 13.17
C PRO A 374 -3.66 14.45 12.93
N TYR A 375 -3.43 15.56 12.23
CA TYR A 375 -2.08 16.11 12.05
C TYR A 375 -1.48 16.66 13.36
N ASP A 376 -2.31 17.10 14.30
CA ASP A 376 -1.84 17.61 15.59
C ASP A 376 -1.12 16.54 16.39
N ILE A 377 -1.59 15.29 16.32
CA ILE A 377 -0.95 14.16 16.99
C ILE A 377 0.47 13.97 16.42
N ILE A 378 0.64 13.88 15.10
CA ILE A 378 1.96 13.66 14.49
C ILE A 378 2.90 14.83 14.80
N HIS A 379 2.37 16.05 14.95
CA HIS A 379 3.17 17.24 15.16
C HIS A 379 3.57 17.48 16.61
N PHE A 380 2.68 17.17 17.56
CA PHE A 380 2.84 17.50 18.98
C PHE A 380 3.16 16.29 19.85
N TYR A 381 3.02 15.05 19.35
CA TYR A 381 3.23 13.83 20.13
C TYR A 381 4.64 13.71 20.72
N ASP A 382 5.68 13.97 19.93
CA ASP A 382 7.06 13.87 20.41
C ASP A 382 7.36 14.93 21.48
N GLU A 383 6.84 16.14 21.32
CA GLU A 383 7.00 17.24 22.28
C GLU A 383 6.21 16.98 23.58
N PHE A 384 4.98 16.45 23.47
CA PHE A 384 4.17 16.04 24.62
C PHE A 384 4.85 14.92 25.42
N LEU A 385 5.40 13.93 24.73
CA LEU A 385 6.16 12.86 25.37
C LEU A 385 7.42 13.41 26.04
N GLU A 386 8.16 14.30 25.39
CA GLU A 386 9.35 14.89 25.98
C GLU A 386 9.01 15.67 27.26
N ASP A 387 7.96 16.49 27.25
CA ASP A 387 7.50 17.23 28.43
C ASP A 387 6.97 16.28 29.53
N LEU A 388 6.27 15.20 29.17
CA LEU A 388 5.87 14.15 30.12
C LEU A 388 7.11 13.49 30.76
N TYR A 389 8.14 13.16 29.99
CA TYR A 389 9.37 12.58 30.50
C TYR A 389 10.17 13.56 31.36
N GLN A 390 10.25 14.84 30.98
CA GLN A 390 10.88 15.86 31.81
C GLN A 390 10.12 16.05 33.12
N ALA A 391 8.79 16.06 33.09
CA ALA A 391 7.95 16.12 34.27
C ALA A 391 8.19 14.89 35.20
N MET A 392 8.30 13.68 34.62
CA MET A 392 8.56 12.44 35.37
C MET A 392 9.95 12.36 36.01
N TYR A 393 10.99 12.85 35.32
CA TYR A 393 12.39 12.65 35.72
C TYR A 393 13.09 13.91 36.24
N SER A 394 12.44 15.07 36.21
CA SER A 394 12.90 16.25 36.94
C SER A 394 12.64 16.06 38.44
N LYS A 395 13.55 15.34 39.09
CA LYS A 395 13.61 15.32 40.55
C LYS A 395 13.83 16.75 41.07
N ASN A 396 12.91 17.21 41.92
CA ASN A 396 13.27 18.04 43.07
C ASN A 396 14.19 17.25 44.02
#